data_AF-A0A0A1FE22-F1
#
_entry.id   AF-A0A0A1FE22-F1
#
_cell.length_a   1.000
_cell.length_b   1.000
_cell.length_c   1.000
_cell.angle_alpha   90.00
_cell.angle_beta   90.00
_cell.angle_gamma   90.00
#
_symmetry.space_group_name_H-M   'P 1'
#
loop_
_entity.id
_entity.type
_entity.pdbx_description
1 polymer ?
#
loop_
_entity_poly.entity_id
_entity_poly.type
_entity_poly.pdbx_seq_one_letter_code
_entity_poly.pdbx_strand_id
1 'polypeptide(L)' 'MHYFQKKASMSDSPPQRPDTPCVAVCSTTFDDICRGCGRTVNEVAHWVFMTEEEKTKIWERITAEGYPRRQG' A
#
# COMPACT_ATOMS: atom_id res chain seq x y z
N MET A 1 20.67 -32.82 18.55
CA MET A 1 19.66 -31.74 18.59
C MET A 1 19.19 -31.46 17.16
N HIS A 2 18.26 -32.28 16.68
CA HIS A 2 17.55 -32.04 15.42
C HIS A 2 16.38 -31.10 15.69
N TYR A 3 16.36 -29.95 15.04
CA TYR A 3 15.18 -29.45 14.31
C TYR A 3 15.69 -28.43 13.27
N PHE A 4 16.25 -28.90 12.17
CA PHE A 4 15.52 -29.05 10.90
C PHE A 4 14.80 -27.76 10.45
N GLN A 5 15.47 -27.06 9.55
CA GLN A 5 14.94 -26.74 8.22
C GLN A 5 13.69 -25.84 8.13
N LYS A 6 13.93 -24.56 7.86
CA LYS A 6 13.37 -23.96 6.64
C LYS A 6 14.28 -22.88 6.08
N LYS A 7 15.15 -23.31 5.17
CA LYS A 7 15.58 -22.45 4.06
C LYS A 7 14.32 -21.96 3.35
N ALA A 8 14.17 -20.65 3.19
CA ALA A 8 13.39 -20.09 2.09
C ALA A 8 14.39 -19.43 1.15
N SER A 9 14.83 -20.20 0.17
CA SER A 9 15.45 -19.72 -1.05
C SER A 9 14.36 -19.08 -1.92
N MET A 10 14.65 -17.88 -2.43
CA MET A 10 14.27 -17.36 -3.76
C MET A 10 12.80 -17.50 -4.22
N SER A 11 12.14 -16.35 -4.40
CA SER A 11 11.15 -16.19 -5.47
C SER A 11 11.28 -14.78 -6.00
N ASP A 12 11.75 -14.67 -7.25
CA ASP A 12 11.66 -13.48 -8.08
C ASP A 12 10.17 -13.27 -8.39
N SER A 13 9.44 -12.66 -7.46
CA SER A 13 8.07 -12.20 -7.68
C SER A 13 8.12 -10.97 -8.58
N PRO A 14 7.20 -10.81 -9.55
CA PRO A 14 7.12 -9.57 -10.35
C PRO A 14 7.08 -8.40 -9.38
N PRO A 15 7.79 -7.27 -9.63
CA PRO A 15 8.09 -6.25 -8.63
C PRO A 15 6.82 -5.92 -7.87
N GLN A 16 6.70 -6.53 -6.69
CA GLN A 16 5.41 -6.60 -6.02
C GLN A 16 5.25 -5.22 -5.41
N ARG A 17 4.30 -4.45 -5.94
CA ARG A 17 3.96 -3.13 -5.40
C ARG A 17 3.92 -3.22 -3.87
N PRO A 18 4.39 -2.20 -3.14
CA PRO A 18 4.39 -2.26 -1.69
C PRO A 18 2.99 -2.56 -1.16
N ASP A 19 2.90 -3.22 -0.01
CA ASP A 19 1.60 -3.54 0.59
C ASP A 19 0.74 -2.29 0.84
N THR A 20 1.37 -1.13 1.08
CA THR A 20 0.67 0.14 1.27
C THR A 20 1.21 1.24 0.34
N PRO A 21 0.35 2.12 -0.22
CA PRO A 21 0.77 3.27 -1.01
C PRO A 21 1.27 4.45 -0.14
N CYS A 22 1.34 4.30 1.18
CA CYS A 22 1.72 5.36 2.11
C CYS A 22 3.15 5.86 1.86
N VAL A 23 3.33 7.19 1.84
CA VAL A 23 4.64 7.86 1.72
C VAL A 23 5.07 8.55 3.02
N ALA A 24 4.53 8.09 4.16
CA ALA A 24 4.76 8.66 5.50
C ALA A 24 4.35 10.14 5.67
N VAL A 25 3.57 10.68 4.73
CA VAL A 25 2.95 12.01 4.82
C VAL A 25 1.45 11.85 4.63
N CYS A 26 0.66 12.41 5.54
CA CYS A 26 -0.79 12.42 5.45
C CYS A 26 -1.32 13.86 5.50
N SER A 27 -2.16 14.22 4.52
CA SER A 27 -2.83 15.52 4.48
C SER A 27 -4.33 15.44 4.76
N THR A 28 -4.87 14.24 5.05
CA THR A 28 -6.33 14.04 5.20
C THR A 28 -6.92 14.65 6.47
N THR A 29 -6.10 15.26 7.31
CA THR A 29 -6.56 16.12 8.39
C THR A 29 -7.23 17.39 7.85
N PHE A 30 -6.85 17.83 6.64
CA PHE A 30 -7.33 19.07 6.02
C PHE A 30 -7.86 18.89 4.59
N ASP A 31 -7.50 17.79 3.92
CA ASP A 31 -7.93 17.45 2.56
C ASP A 31 -8.82 16.19 2.57
N ASP A 32 -9.76 16.04 1.63
CA ASP A 32 -10.54 14.80 1.51
C ASP A 32 -9.70 13.63 0.96
N ILE A 33 -8.67 13.96 0.16
CA ILE A 33 -7.74 13.01 -0.47
C ILE A 33 -6.31 13.34 -0.05
N CYS A 34 -5.58 12.33 0.41
CA CYS A 34 -4.18 12.48 0.79
C CYS A 34 -3.32 12.88 -0.42
N ARG A 35 -2.69 14.06 -0.37
CA ARG A 35 -1.81 14.54 -1.45
C ARG A 35 -0.53 13.71 -1.65
N GLY A 36 -0.18 12.86 -0.68
CA GLY A 36 0.95 11.94 -0.81
C GLY A 36 0.57 10.61 -1.44
N CYS A 37 -0.37 9.89 -0.83
CA CYS A 37 -0.73 8.52 -1.23
C CYS A 37 -2.01 8.37 -2.06
N GLY A 38 -2.78 9.44 -2.26
CA GLY A 38 -4.01 9.43 -3.06
C GLY A 38 -5.23 8.80 -2.40
N ARG A 39 -5.11 8.32 -1.15
CA ARG A 39 -6.21 7.69 -0.40
C ARG A 39 -7.08 8.68 0.35
N THR A 40 -8.35 8.37 0.51
CA THR A 40 -9.27 9.07 1.45
C THR A 40 -8.92 8.72 2.91
N VAL A 41 -9.43 9.51 3.86
CA VAL A 41 -9.30 9.19 5.29
C VAL A 41 -9.86 7.80 5.64
N ASN A 42 -10.98 7.40 5.03
CA ASN A 42 -11.60 6.11 5.27
C ASN A 42 -10.73 4.95 4.77
N GLU A 43 -10.15 5.09 3.58
CA GLU A 43 -9.24 4.08 3.02
C GLU A 43 -7.94 3.97 3.84
N VAL A 44 -7.44 5.09 4.38
CA VAL A 44 -6.27 5.08 5.29
C VAL A 44 -6.60 4.37 6.59
N ALA A 45 -7.73 4.71 7.23
CA ALA A 45 -8.12 4.18 8.53
C ALA A 45 -8.47 2.69 8.49
N HIS A 46 -9.12 2.23 7.42
CA HIS A 46 -9.60 0.87 7.30
C HIS A 46 -8.66 -0.07 6.53
N TRP A 47 -7.50 0.40 6.06
CA TRP A 47 -6.60 -0.36 5.19
C TRP A 47 -6.31 -1.79 5.68
N VAL A 48 -6.10 -1.96 7.00
CA VAL A 48 -5.77 -3.25 7.62
C VAL A 48 -6.93 -4.23 7.69
N PHE A 49 -8.17 -3.74 7.54
CA PHE A 49 -9.40 -4.54 7.56
C PHE A 49 -9.95 -4.80 6.16
N MET A 50 -9.39 -4.16 5.14
CA MET A 50 -9.82 -4.32 3.74
C MET A 50 -9.35 -5.64 3.15
N THR A 51 -10.18 -6.22 2.28
CA THR A 51 -9.81 -7.40 1.49
C THR A 51 -8.81 -7.04 0.40
N GLU A 52 -8.14 -8.03 -0.18
CA GLU A 52 -7.19 -7.81 -1.27
C GLU A 52 -7.85 -7.24 -2.53
N GLU A 53 -9.12 -7.59 -2.78
CA GLU A 53 -9.93 -7.01 -3.86
C GLU A 53 -10.20 -5.53 -3.64
N GLU A 54 -10.53 -5.12 -2.40
CA GLU A 54 -10.75 -3.72 -2.04
C GLU A 54 -9.46 -2.91 -2.17
N LYS A 55 -8.36 -3.43 -1.62
CA LYS A 55 -7.02 -2.82 -1.78
C LYS A 55 -6.65 -2.69 -3.25
N THR A 56 -6.97 -3.68 -4.07
CA THR A 56 -6.67 -3.65 -5.51
C THR A 56 -7.43 -2.56 -6.24
N LYS A 57 -8.73 -2.38 -5.95
CA LYS A 57 -9.51 -1.26 -6.50
C LYS A 57 -8.93 0.11 -6.11
N ILE A 58 -8.50 0.26 -4.86
CA ILE A 58 -7.86 1.49 -4.41
C ILE A 58 -6.54 1.72 -5.17
N TRP A 59 -5.73 0.67 -5.32
CA TRP A 59 -4.49 0.74 -6.10
C TRP A 59 -4.73 1.15 -7.56
N GLU A 60 -5.72 0.56 -8.23
CA GLU A 60 -6.09 0.92 -9.61
C GLU A 60 -6.47 2.40 -9.71
N ARG A 61 -7.32 2.88 -8.78
CA ARG A 61 -7.74 4.29 -8.72
C ARG A 61 -6.55 5.24 -8.53
N ILE A 62 -5.76 5.03 -7.47
CA ILE A 62 -4.69 5.98 -7.11
C ILE A 62 -3.56 5.98 -8.15
N THR A 63 -3.27 4.84 -8.79
CA THR A 63 -2.24 4.76 -9.83
C THR A 63 -2.70 5.45 -11.12
N ALA A 64 -3.98 5.32 -11.48
CA ALA A 64 -4.58 6.08 -12.59
C ALA A 64 -4.54 7.60 -12.35
N GLU A 65 -4.63 8.04 -11.09
CA GLU A 65 -4.51 9.45 -10.67
C GLU A 65 -3.05 9.96 -10.53
N GLY A 66 -2.05 9.08 -10.71
CA GLY A 66 -0.63 9.42 -10.62
C GLY A 66 -0.07 9.48 -9.19
N TYR A 67 -0.65 8.72 -8.26
CA TYR A 67 -0.13 8.48 -6.91
C TYR A 67 0.56 7.10 -6.81
N PRO A 68 1.41 6.86 -5.81
CA PRO A 68 1.86 7.80 -4.77
C PRO A 68 2.90 8.81 -5.26
N ARG A 69 2.78 10.06 -4.85
CA ARG A 69 3.75 11.13 -5.14
C ARG A 69 4.74 11.21 -4.00
N ARG A 70 5.88 10.51 -4.13
CA ARG A 70 6.98 10.65 -3.18
C ARG A 70 7.57 12.05 -3.33
N GLN A 71 7.51 12.86 -2.28
CA GLN A 71 8.33 14.07 -2.22
C GLN A 71 9.78 13.62 -2.08
N GLY A 72 10.62 14.07 -3.02
CA GLY A 72 12.05 13.79 -3.03
C GLY A 72 12.77 14.49 -1.88
#